data_AF-A0A350M4I3-F1
#
_entry.id   AF-A0A350M4I3-F1
#
_cell.length_a   1.000
_cell.length_b   1.000
_cell.length_c   1.000
_cell.angle_alpha   90.00
_cell.angle_beta   90.00
_cell.angle_gamma   90.00
#
_symmetry.space_group_name_H-M   'P 1'
#
loop_
_entity.id
_entity.type
_entity.pdbx_description
1 polymer ?
#
loop_
_entity_poly.entity_id
_entity_poly.type
_entity_poly.pdbx_seq_one_letter_code
_entity_poly.pdbx_strand_id
1 'polypeptide(L)'
;SYLRNFSSYGSMASTFIGPASAWDSIHWDVHSPDNPATDSATITVGIFKRGENTKEDALVIDKSESGTSISSAIDAGTYPFMELDGFFSDKDFQTAAQIDEWTVLYEGVMDLAIDSRDNFSFYKDTVMEGDNIKLTYNLKNISEYDSDSILVSYYLIDRNRNRRDIKAERLKPLFADSGLVTGVEFNTRGFTGVNTLVVNVNPGMDQLEQHLFNNVGQLSFVVQSDKVKPVLDVTFDGVHILDGDIVSAKPEIAMQLADENPYLILDDTSDFKVYITDVNGNEHQVFFYSQRKLYEMDFIPAKKGSNKAQVLFRPRLIADGVYQLRVSATDRSKNESGEIDYRISFEVINRSTITNLLNYPNPFSTSTRFVFVLTGSRVPDNLQIQIMTVSGKLIKTIDSHELGPVHIGRNISQYAWDGKDEYGDKLANGVYLYRVSTRIDGFDIEHRSTSADRYFKKGFGKMVILR
;
A
#
# COMPACT_ATOMS: atom_id res chain seq x y z
N SER A 1 26.08 -50.30 -12.82
CA SER A 1 25.05 -51.36 -12.72
C SER A 1 25.69 -52.66 -12.23
N TYR A 2 24.93 -53.60 -11.66
CA TYR A 2 25.47 -54.86 -11.11
C TYR A 2 24.93 -56.06 -11.92
N LEU A 3 25.82 -56.92 -12.40
CA LEU A 3 25.46 -58.16 -13.09
C LEU A 3 24.94 -59.20 -12.08
N ARG A 4 23.74 -59.72 -12.29
CA ARG A 4 23.19 -60.84 -11.52
C ARG A 4 23.42 -62.14 -12.30
N ASN A 5 24.25 -63.02 -11.76
CA ASN A 5 24.55 -64.31 -12.39
C ASN A 5 23.71 -65.45 -11.82
N PHE A 6 23.12 -66.25 -12.71
CA PHE A 6 22.49 -67.53 -12.46
C PHE A 6 23.25 -68.61 -13.24
N SER A 7 23.03 -69.89 -12.93
CA SER A 7 23.88 -70.99 -13.42
C SER A 7 24.04 -71.10 -14.94
N SER A 8 23.18 -70.49 -15.76
CA SER A 8 23.30 -70.52 -17.23
C SER A 8 23.01 -69.17 -17.91
N TYR A 9 22.80 -68.11 -17.13
CA TYR A 9 22.51 -66.77 -17.65
C TYR A 9 22.80 -65.68 -16.63
N GLY A 10 23.10 -64.48 -17.11
CA GLY A 10 23.21 -63.25 -16.33
C GLY A 10 22.24 -62.18 -16.85
N SER A 11 21.87 -61.25 -15.98
CA SER A 11 21.14 -60.05 -16.39
C SER A 11 21.63 -58.78 -15.70
N MET A 12 21.49 -57.66 -16.40
CA MET A 12 21.93 -56.33 -15.94
C MET A 12 21.03 -55.25 -16.53
N ALA A 13 20.63 -54.27 -15.72
CA ALA A 13 19.88 -53.10 -16.18
C ALA A 13 20.77 -51.85 -16.10
N SER A 14 20.63 -50.90 -17.02
CA SER A 14 21.31 -49.60 -16.96
C SER A 14 20.68 -48.70 -15.88
N THR A 15 21.27 -47.52 -15.66
CA THR A 15 20.50 -46.41 -15.06
C THR A 15 19.51 -45.88 -16.10
N PHE A 16 18.55 -45.05 -15.66
CA PHE A 16 17.77 -44.25 -16.59
C PHE A 16 18.68 -43.35 -17.43
N ILE A 17 18.39 -43.29 -18.73
CA ILE A 17 19.08 -42.51 -19.74
C ILE A 17 18.08 -41.46 -20.27
N GLY A 18 18.56 -40.24 -20.50
CA GLY A 18 17.73 -39.11 -20.89
C GLY A 18 17.49 -38.11 -19.74
N PRO A 19 16.62 -37.10 -19.94
CA PRO A 19 15.77 -36.93 -21.12
C PRO A 19 16.57 -36.59 -22.38
N ALA A 20 16.15 -37.17 -23.50
CA ALA A 20 16.71 -36.91 -24.83
C ALA A 20 15.74 -36.05 -25.67
N SER A 21 16.29 -35.14 -26.48
CA SER A 21 15.57 -34.47 -27.56
C SER A 21 15.60 -35.28 -28.84
N ALA A 22 16.65 -36.08 -29.04
CA ALA A 22 16.80 -37.04 -30.14
C ALA A 22 17.68 -38.22 -29.71
N TRP A 23 17.27 -39.43 -30.08
CA TRP A 23 18.09 -40.63 -29.94
C TRP A 23 18.95 -40.83 -31.18
N ASP A 24 20.18 -41.31 -31.03
CA ASP A 24 21.06 -41.61 -32.17
C ASP A 24 21.30 -43.12 -32.32
N SER A 25 22.10 -43.70 -31.43
CA SER A 25 22.62 -45.06 -31.59
C SER A 25 22.98 -45.74 -30.26
N ILE A 26 22.97 -47.08 -30.27
CA ILE A 26 23.40 -47.92 -29.15
C ILE A 26 24.65 -48.68 -29.55
N HIS A 27 25.71 -48.50 -28.76
CA HIS A 27 26.99 -49.17 -28.89
C HIS A 27 27.21 -50.06 -27.68
N TRP A 28 27.64 -51.30 -27.89
CA TRP A 28 27.95 -52.21 -26.80
C TRP A 28 28.92 -53.29 -27.23
N ASP A 29 29.64 -53.84 -26.25
CA ASP A 29 30.60 -54.92 -26.47
C ASP A 29 30.50 -55.96 -25.35
N VAL A 30 30.68 -57.22 -25.73
CA VAL A 30 30.63 -58.39 -24.86
C VAL A 30 31.69 -59.40 -25.27
N HIS A 31 32.33 -60.01 -24.29
CA HIS A 31 33.23 -61.13 -24.55
C HIS A 31 32.74 -62.42 -23.90
N SER A 32 33.05 -63.54 -24.56
CA SER A 32 32.90 -64.87 -24.00
C SER A 32 34.19 -65.25 -23.27
N PRO A 33 34.12 -65.78 -22.04
CA PRO A 33 35.30 -66.35 -21.37
C PRO A 33 35.70 -67.71 -21.97
N ASP A 34 34.88 -68.31 -22.83
CA ASP A 34 35.06 -69.66 -23.37
C ASP A 34 35.56 -69.71 -24.81
N ASN A 35 36.13 -70.86 -25.18
CA ASN A 35 36.57 -71.13 -26.55
C ASN A 35 36.20 -72.58 -26.96
N PRO A 36 35.35 -72.79 -27.98
CA PRO A 36 34.70 -71.76 -28.81
C PRO A 36 33.62 -70.97 -28.06
N ALA A 37 33.44 -69.70 -28.41
CA ALA A 37 32.41 -68.84 -27.83
C ALA A 37 31.01 -69.27 -28.30
N THR A 38 30.25 -69.94 -27.43
CA THR A 38 28.87 -70.39 -27.69
C THR A 38 27.80 -69.47 -27.08
N ASP A 39 28.22 -68.43 -26.37
CA ASP A 39 27.32 -67.54 -25.63
C ASP A 39 26.40 -66.74 -26.54
N SER A 40 25.22 -66.42 -26.01
CA SER A 40 24.27 -65.47 -26.57
C SER A 40 24.16 -64.25 -25.67
N ALA A 41 24.00 -63.07 -26.27
CA ALA A 41 23.79 -61.84 -25.53
C ALA A 41 22.84 -60.94 -26.31
N THR A 42 21.88 -60.34 -25.61
CA THR A 42 20.89 -59.42 -26.18
C THR A 42 20.67 -58.24 -25.23
N ILE A 43 20.43 -57.05 -25.79
CA ILE A 43 19.93 -55.90 -25.05
C ILE A 43 18.47 -55.66 -25.43
N THR A 44 17.58 -55.64 -24.44
CA THR A 44 16.23 -55.10 -24.60
C THR A 44 16.24 -53.61 -24.28
N VAL A 45 15.76 -52.81 -25.22
CA VAL A 45 15.64 -51.36 -25.07
C VAL A 45 14.27 -51.05 -24.51
N GLY A 46 14.22 -50.68 -23.23
CA GLY A 46 13.01 -50.18 -22.60
C GLY A 46 12.89 -48.67 -22.71
N ILE A 47 11.71 -48.19 -23.08
CA ILE A 47 11.41 -46.78 -23.28
C ILE A 47 10.30 -46.32 -22.34
N PHE A 48 10.34 -45.04 -21.94
CA PHE A 48 9.36 -44.48 -21.01
C PHE A 48 8.80 -43.17 -21.56
N LYS A 49 7.48 -43.04 -21.45
CA LYS A 49 6.79 -41.79 -21.76
C LYS A 49 7.08 -40.74 -20.71
N ARG A 50 6.99 -39.49 -21.13
CA ARG A 50 7.13 -38.35 -20.22
C ARG A 50 6.07 -38.40 -19.11
N GLY A 51 6.52 -38.35 -17.85
CA GLY A 51 5.64 -38.31 -16.67
C GLY A 51 5.03 -39.65 -16.26
N GLU A 52 5.44 -40.74 -16.90
CA GLU A 52 4.98 -42.09 -16.60
C GLU A 52 6.15 -42.97 -16.15
N ASN A 53 5.90 -43.87 -15.19
CA ASN A 53 6.89 -44.86 -14.74
C ASN A 53 6.72 -46.23 -15.41
N THR A 54 5.84 -46.32 -16.43
CA THR A 54 5.58 -47.57 -17.15
C THR A 54 6.63 -47.76 -18.23
N LYS A 55 7.32 -48.90 -18.19
CA LYS A 55 8.29 -49.32 -19.20
C LYS A 55 7.57 -49.98 -20.38
N GLU A 56 7.91 -49.59 -21.60
CA GLU A 56 7.52 -50.29 -22.83
C GLU A 56 8.78 -50.84 -23.49
N ASP A 57 8.77 -52.10 -23.92
CA ASP A 57 9.92 -52.68 -24.64
C ASP A 57 9.83 -52.29 -26.12
N ALA A 58 10.85 -51.57 -26.61
CA ALA A 58 10.85 -51.01 -27.96
C ALA A 58 11.55 -51.93 -28.97
N LEU A 59 12.73 -52.42 -28.61
CA LEU A 59 13.66 -53.13 -29.49
C LEU A 59 14.41 -54.18 -28.69
N VAL A 60 14.85 -55.23 -29.38
CA VAL A 60 15.84 -56.18 -28.87
C VAL A 60 17.00 -56.20 -29.86
N ILE A 61 18.21 -55.94 -29.38
CA ILE A 61 19.43 -55.82 -30.18
C ILE A 61 20.34 -57.00 -29.84
N ASP A 62 20.79 -57.75 -30.84
CA ASP A 62 21.73 -58.86 -30.65
C ASP A 62 23.18 -58.35 -30.58
N LYS A 63 24.09 -59.11 -29.92
CA LYS A 63 25.52 -58.74 -29.81
C LYS A 63 26.21 -58.51 -31.15
N SER A 64 25.69 -59.09 -32.23
CA SER A 64 26.20 -58.89 -33.59
C SER A 64 25.82 -57.54 -34.22
N GLU A 65 24.97 -56.75 -33.55
CA GLU A 65 24.38 -55.51 -34.06
C GLU A 65 24.82 -54.26 -33.27
N SER A 66 26.07 -54.25 -32.76
CA SER A 66 26.63 -53.05 -32.11
C SER A 66 26.71 -51.86 -33.06
N GLY A 67 26.36 -50.66 -32.58
CA GLY A 67 26.24 -49.45 -33.40
C GLY A 67 24.89 -49.31 -34.13
N THR A 68 23.85 -50.00 -33.64
CA THR A 68 22.49 -49.90 -34.17
C THR A 68 21.96 -48.48 -33.97
N SER A 69 21.60 -47.79 -35.06
CA SER A 69 20.88 -46.53 -34.97
C SER A 69 19.44 -46.77 -34.54
N ILE A 70 18.98 -45.96 -33.59
CA ILE A 70 17.63 -46.02 -33.01
C ILE A 70 16.81 -44.76 -33.30
N SER A 71 17.41 -43.77 -33.97
CA SER A 71 16.81 -42.47 -34.31
C SER A 71 15.45 -42.56 -35.01
N SER A 72 15.25 -43.52 -35.92
CA SER A 72 13.98 -43.73 -36.62
C SER A 72 13.03 -44.70 -35.91
N ALA A 73 13.56 -45.49 -34.97
CA ALA A 73 12.81 -46.54 -34.29
C ALA A 73 12.14 -46.03 -33.01
N ILE A 74 12.75 -45.03 -32.35
CA ILE A 74 12.27 -44.48 -31.09
C ILE A 74 12.18 -42.97 -31.23
N ASP A 75 10.95 -42.45 -31.21
CA ASP A 75 10.71 -41.01 -31.20
C ASP A 75 10.94 -40.44 -29.79
N ALA A 76 12.02 -39.66 -29.62
CA ALA A 76 12.37 -39.01 -28.37
C ALA A 76 11.30 -38.00 -27.90
N GLY A 77 10.51 -37.42 -28.83
CA GLY A 77 9.40 -36.54 -28.47
C GLY A 77 8.29 -37.26 -27.70
N THR A 78 8.09 -38.55 -27.97
CA THR A 78 7.13 -39.41 -27.27
C THR A 78 7.78 -40.14 -26.10
N TYR A 79 9.00 -40.65 -26.29
CA TYR A 79 9.75 -41.45 -25.33
C TYR A 79 11.15 -40.86 -25.06
N PRO A 80 11.24 -39.80 -24.25
CA PRO A 80 12.50 -39.11 -23.99
C PRO A 80 13.42 -39.86 -23.03
N PHE A 81 12.98 -40.96 -22.42
CA PHE A 81 13.78 -41.73 -21.46
C PHE A 81 13.91 -43.19 -21.88
N MET A 82 15.05 -43.78 -21.53
CA MET A 82 15.41 -45.16 -21.88
C MET A 82 16.09 -45.89 -20.71
N GLU A 83 15.95 -47.21 -20.68
CA GLU A 83 16.73 -48.13 -19.86
C GLU A 83 17.11 -49.35 -20.71
N LEU A 84 18.36 -49.80 -20.61
CA LEU A 84 18.84 -51.00 -21.29
C LEU A 84 18.82 -52.19 -20.34
N ASP A 85 18.17 -53.28 -20.74
CA ASP A 85 18.22 -54.57 -20.05
C ASP A 85 19.07 -55.56 -20.85
N GLY A 86 20.27 -55.84 -20.37
CA GLY A 86 21.14 -56.89 -20.89
C GLY A 86 20.73 -58.27 -20.37
N PHE A 87 20.61 -59.23 -21.29
CA PHE A 87 20.45 -60.65 -21.00
C PHE A 87 21.57 -61.44 -21.68
N PHE A 88 22.34 -62.19 -20.91
CA PHE A 88 23.53 -62.92 -21.35
C PHE A 88 23.33 -64.38 -21.00
N SER A 89 23.42 -65.32 -21.93
CA SER A 89 23.21 -66.73 -21.62
C SER A 89 24.16 -67.66 -22.36
N ASP A 90 24.63 -68.65 -21.62
CA ASP A 90 25.42 -69.75 -22.15
C ASP A 90 24.90 -71.06 -21.54
N LYS A 91 24.41 -71.94 -22.43
CA LYS A 91 23.80 -73.21 -22.05
C LYS A 91 24.80 -74.35 -22.03
N ASP A 92 25.96 -74.17 -22.64
CA ASP A 92 26.94 -75.23 -22.87
C ASP A 92 28.00 -75.26 -21.77
N PHE A 93 28.66 -74.13 -21.49
CA PHE A 93 29.73 -74.02 -20.48
C PHE A 93 29.26 -73.43 -19.14
N GLN A 94 28.02 -72.91 -19.10
CA GLN A 94 27.40 -72.30 -17.91
C GLN A 94 28.14 -71.04 -17.45
N THR A 95 28.75 -70.34 -18.39
CA THR A 95 29.59 -69.16 -18.18
C THR A 95 29.10 -68.03 -19.08
N ALA A 96 28.13 -67.26 -18.57
CA ALA A 96 27.51 -66.18 -19.35
C ALA A 96 28.53 -65.14 -19.83
N ALA A 97 28.30 -64.62 -21.04
CA ALA A 97 29.09 -63.53 -21.63
C ALA A 97 29.21 -62.35 -20.66
N GLN A 98 30.40 -61.77 -20.61
CA GLN A 98 30.69 -60.61 -19.77
C GLN A 98 30.52 -59.34 -20.61
N ILE A 99 29.81 -58.35 -20.05
CA ILE A 99 29.67 -57.03 -20.67
C ILE A 99 30.93 -56.20 -20.39
N ASP A 100 31.52 -55.68 -21.46
CA ASP A 100 32.67 -54.78 -21.37
C ASP A 100 32.18 -53.34 -21.29
N GLU A 101 31.32 -52.94 -22.24
CA GLU A 101 30.72 -51.61 -22.27
C GLU A 101 29.35 -51.60 -22.95
N TRP A 102 28.56 -50.58 -22.61
CA TRP A 102 27.39 -50.15 -23.36
C TRP A 102 27.24 -48.64 -23.27
N THR A 103 26.90 -48.00 -24.38
CA THR A 103 26.78 -46.55 -24.51
C THR A 103 25.60 -46.23 -25.40
N VAL A 104 24.80 -45.25 -24.98
CA VAL A 104 23.74 -44.68 -25.81
C VAL A 104 24.17 -43.28 -26.22
N LEU A 105 24.19 -43.01 -27.51
CA LEU A 105 24.41 -41.67 -28.05
C LEU A 105 23.04 -41.00 -28.25
N TYR A 106 22.89 -39.78 -27.75
CA TYR A 106 21.67 -39.00 -27.85
C TYR A 106 21.96 -37.51 -27.70
N GLU A 107 21.06 -36.67 -28.19
CA GLU A 107 21.05 -35.24 -27.90
C GLU A 107 20.26 -35.00 -26.61
N GLY A 108 20.90 -34.38 -25.61
CA GLY A 108 20.27 -34.01 -24.37
C GLY A 108 19.32 -32.82 -24.51
N VAL A 109 18.78 -32.39 -23.38
CA VAL A 109 17.90 -31.23 -23.27
C VAL A 109 18.50 -30.19 -22.34
N MET A 110 17.89 -28.99 -22.34
CA MET A 110 18.32 -27.90 -21.46
C MET A 110 18.28 -28.26 -19.97
N ASP A 111 18.94 -27.47 -19.14
CA ASP A 111 18.85 -27.54 -17.67
C ASP A 111 18.86 -26.11 -17.11
N LEU A 112 17.74 -25.65 -16.57
CA LEU A 112 17.57 -24.32 -16.02
C LEU A 112 17.82 -24.35 -14.52
N ALA A 113 18.36 -23.26 -13.99
CA ALA A 113 18.59 -23.12 -12.56
C ALA A 113 18.34 -21.70 -12.11
N ILE A 114 17.60 -21.56 -11.01
CA ILE A 114 17.51 -20.30 -10.28
C ILE A 114 18.82 -20.10 -9.52
N ASP A 115 19.52 -18.99 -9.79
CA ASP A 115 20.69 -18.57 -9.03
C ASP A 115 20.34 -17.41 -8.09
N SER A 116 20.51 -17.66 -6.80
CA SER A 116 20.24 -16.72 -5.71
C SER A 116 21.49 -16.02 -5.17
N ARG A 117 22.65 -16.15 -5.83
CA ARG A 117 23.90 -15.50 -5.42
C ARG A 117 24.11 -14.18 -6.16
N ASP A 118 24.12 -14.24 -7.49
CA ASP A 118 24.39 -13.07 -8.34
C ASP A 118 23.09 -12.34 -8.69
N ASN A 119 23.08 -11.00 -8.56
CA ASN A 119 21.92 -10.15 -8.85
C ASN A 119 20.65 -10.51 -8.06
N PHE A 120 20.77 -11.29 -7.00
CA PHE A 120 19.67 -11.60 -6.10
C PHE A 120 19.37 -10.39 -5.23
N SER A 121 18.11 -9.94 -5.27
CA SER A 121 17.60 -8.97 -4.31
C SER A 121 16.15 -9.28 -3.99
N PHE A 122 15.82 -9.25 -2.71
CA PHE A 122 14.47 -9.34 -2.22
C PHE A 122 14.22 -8.15 -1.30
N TYR A 123 13.14 -7.41 -1.57
CA TYR A 123 12.92 -6.10 -0.97
C TYR A 123 13.00 -6.12 0.56
N LYS A 124 12.14 -6.87 1.25
CA LYS A 124 12.11 -7.04 2.72
C LYS A 124 11.39 -8.33 3.11
N ASP A 125 11.75 -8.89 4.26
CA ASP A 125 11.05 -10.02 4.88
C ASP A 125 9.78 -9.58 5.65
N THR A 126 9.63 -8.29 5.96
CA THR A 126 8.48 -7.71 6.63
C THR A 126 8.11 -6.37 5.99
N VAL A 127 6.85 -6.23 5.60
CA VAL A 127 6.30 -5.02 4.97
C VAL A 127 4.94 -4.68 5.58
N MET A 128 4.52 -3.42 5.47
CA MET A 128 3.14 -3.02 5.76
C MET A 128 2.25 -3.39 4.57
N GLU A 129 0.99 -3.72 4.85
CA GLU A 129 -0.01 -3.91 3.80
C GLU A 129 -0.10 -2.69 2.88
N GLY A 130 -0.10 -2.94 1.57
CA GLY A 130 -0.11 -1.91 0.54
C GLY A 130 1.28 -1.54 0.03
N ASP A 131 2.38 -1.94 0.70
CA ASP A 131 3.73 -1.80 0.14
C ASP A 131 3.91 -2.77 -1.05
N ASN A 132 4.87 -2.48 -1.93
CA ASN A 132 5.26 -3.36 -3.02
C ASN A 132 6.42 -4.26 -2.58
N ILE A 133 6.32 -5.55 -2.87
CA ILE A 133 7.46 -6.46 -2.82
C ILE A 133 8.06 -6.57 -4.20
N LYS A 134 9.38 -6.54 -4.26
CA LYS A 134 10.18 -6.77 -5.46
C LYS A 134 11.19 -7.88 -5.22
N LEU A 135 11.18 -8.85 -6.12
CA LEU A 135 12.19 -9.88 -6.24
C LEU A 135 12.95 -9.67 -7.55
N THR A 136 14.27 -9.82 -7.51
CA THR A 136 15.14 -9.93 -8.69
C THR A 136 16.11 -11.07 -8.44
N TYR A 137 16.33 -11.92 -9.45
CA TYR A 137 17.22 -13.07 -9.41
C TYR A 137 17.78 -13.36 -10.81
N ASN A 138 18.79 -14.23 -10.89
CA ASN A 138 19.32 -14.68 -12.17
C ASN A 138 18.77 -16.06 -12.50
N LEU A 139 18.24 -16.23 -13.70
CA LEU A 139 17.88 -17.53 -14.25
C LEU A 139 18.98 -17.96 -15.21
N LYS A 140 19.58 -19.13 -15.00
CA LYS A 140 20.66 -19.65 -15.83
C LYS A 140 20.22 -20.88 -16.58
N ASN A 141 20.73 -21.07 -17.78
CA ASN A 141 20.82 -22.37 -18.42
C ASN A 141 22.22 -22.92 -18.14
N ILE A 142 22.30 -24.02 -17.40
CA ILE A 142 23.55 -24.65 -16.95
C ILE A 142 23.92 -25.89 -17.79
N SER A 143 23.28 -26.03 -18.94
CA SER A 143 23.52 -27.10 -19.90
C SER A 143 24.14 -26.58 -21.19
N GLU A 144 24.59 -27.52 -22.02
CA GLU A 144 25.13 -27.27 -23.36
C GLU A 144 24.03 -27.11 -24.44
N TYR A 145 22.75 -27.16 -24.06
CA TYR A 145 21.61 -27.12 -24.98
C TYR A 145 20.78 -25.86 -24.78
N ASP A 146 20.43 -25.18 -25.86
CA ASP A 146 19.59 -23.99 -25.83
C ASP A 146 18.16 -24.31 -25.34
N SER A 147 17.55 -23.38 -24.60
CA SER A 147 16.13 -23.45 -24.26
C SER A 147 15.25 -22.85 -25.37
N ASP A 148 13.97 -23.19 -25.40
CA ASP A 148 12.95 -22.32 -26.01
C ASP A 148 12.46 -21.28 -24.96
N SER A 149 11.45 -20.49 -25.30
CA SER A 149 10.84 -19.48 -24.43
C SER A 149 10.38 -20.07 -23.08
N ILE A 150 10.96 -19.56 -22.01
CA ILE A 150 10.83 -20.16 -20.68
C ILE A 150 9.58 -19.62 -19.99
N LEU A 151 8.62 -20.47 -19.66
CA LEU A 151 7.49 -20.11 -18.82
C LEU A 151 7.94 -20.00 -17.36
N VAL A 152 7.65 -18.88 -16.71
CA VAL A 152 7.87 -18.67 -15.27
C VAL A 152 6.56 -18.25 -14.62
N SER A 153 6.23 -18.89 -13.50
CA SER A 153 5.06 -18.58 -12.68
C SER A 153 5.46 -18.10 -11.30
N TYR A 154 4.84 -17.02 -10.86
CA TYR A 154 4.96 -16.43 -9.54
C TYR A 154 3.62 -16.52 -8.82
N TYR A 155 3.60 -17.16 -7.66
CA TYR A 155 2.40 -17.24 -6.83
C TYR A 155 2.76 -17.17 -5.34
N LEU A 156 1.79 -16.76 -4.53
CA LEU A 156 1.90 -16.80 -3.08
C LEU A 156 1.20 -18.02 -2.51
N ILE A 157 1.76 -18.57 -1.44
CA ILE A 157 1.05 -19.40 -0.48
C ILE A 157 0.74 -18.52 0.72
N ASP A 158 -0.54 -18.21 0.93
CA ASP A 158 -0.99 -17.33 2.02
C ASP A 158 -0.97 -18.03 3.39
N ARG A 159 -1.26 -17.28 4.46
CA ARG A 159 -1.32 -17.79 5.84
C ARG A 159 -2.27 -18.98 6.04
N ASN A 160 -3.27 -19.11 5.17
CA ASN A 160 -4.27 -20.17 5.19
C ASN A 160 -3.90 -21.31 4.23
N ARG A 161 -2.69 -21.31 3.67
CA ARG A 161 -2.17 -22.26 2.68
C ARG A 161 -2.90 -22.23 1.34
N ASN A 162 -3.60 -21.13 1.01
CA ASN A 162 -4.18 -21.00 -0.32
C ASN A 162 -3.14 -20.45 -1.30
N ARG A 163 -3.18 -20.97 -2.53
CA ARG A 163 -2.42 -20.42 -3.65
C ARG A 163 -3.09 -19.14 -4.17
N ARG A 164 -2.29 -18.11 -4.41
CA ARG A 164 -2.69 -16.84 -5.03
C ARG A 164 -1.73 -16.53 -6.17
N ASP A 165 -2.21 -16.63 -7.41
CA ASP A 165 -1.38 -16.34 -8.57
C ASP A 165 -1.11 -14.83 -8.66
N ILE A 166 0.15 -14.46 -8.90
CA ILE A 166 0.61 -13.07 -9.01
C ILE A 166 0.89 -12.72 -10.47
N LYS A 167 1.70 -13.54 -11.13
CA LYS A 167 2.13 -13.31 -12.51
C LYS A 167 2.54 -14.63 -13.15
N ALA A 168 2.27 -14.79 -14.44
CA ALA A 168 2.91 -15.79 -15.28
C ALA A 168 3.42 -15.10 -16.55
N GLU A 169 4.63 -15.44 -16.99
CA GLU A 169 5.22 -14.84 -18.19
C GLU A 169 6.13 -15.81 -18.93
N ARG A 170 6.27 -15.61 -20.25
CA ARG A 170 7.30 -16.29 -21.05
C ARG A 170 8.50 -15.37 -21.22
N LEU A 171 9.65 -15.80 -20.72
CA LEU A 171 10.93 -15.16 -20.92
C LEU A 171 11.51 -15.57 -22.27
N LYS A 172 12.44 -14.78 -22.78
CA LYS A 172 13.20 -15.15 -23.98
C LYS A 172 13.97 -16.46 -23.77
N PRO A 173 14.26 -17.21 -24.85
CA PRO A 173 15.21 -18.32 -24.83
C PRO A 173 16.53 -17.97 -24.13
N LEU A 174 17.13 -18.95 -23.46
CA LEU A 174 18.48 -18.90 -22.93
C LEU A 174 19.36 -19.88 -23.69
N PHE A 175 20.42 -19.34 -24.29
CA PHE A 175 21.45 -20.16 -24.90
C PHE A 175 22.18 -21.00 -23.86
N ALA A 176 22.85 -22.05 -24.32
CA ALA A 176 23.78 -22.84 -23.53
C ALA A 176 24.72 -21.95 -22.69
N ASP A 177 24.93 -22.34 -21.42
CA ASP A 177 25.78 -21.64 -20.45
C ASP A 177 25.50 -20.14 -20.25
N SER A 178 24.27 -19.68 -20.55
CA SER A 178 23.88 -18.28 -20.45
C SER A 178 22.91 -18.01 -19.29
N GLY A 179 22.65 -16.73 -18.99
CA GLY A 179 21.70 -16.34 -17.96
C GLY A 179 20.98 -15.03 -18.21
N LEU A 180 19.91 -14.82 -17.47
CA LEU A 180 19.02 -13.67 -17.56
C LEU A 180 18.58 -13.21 -16.17
N VAL A 181 18.83 -11.93 -15.87
CA VAL A 181 18.24 -11.27 -14.70
C VAL A 181 16.76 -11.04 -14.94
N THR A 182 15.92 -11.55 -14.04
CA THR A 182 14.46 -11.47 -14.10
C THR A 182 13.86 -11.35 -12.70
N GLY A 183 12.54 -11.24 -12.59
CA GLY A 183 11.88 -11.09 -11.31
C GLY A 183 10.41 -10.70 -11.38
N VAL A 184 9.86 -10.35 -10.22
CA VAL A 184 8.47 -9.94 -10.06
C VAL A 184 8.36 -8.78 -9.08
N GLU A 185 7.43 -7.87 -9.34
CA GLU A 185 7.01 -6.82 -8.41
C GLU A 185 5.49 -6.86 -8.28
N PHE A 186 4.98 -6.81 -7.05
CA PHE A 186 3.54 -6.83 -6.77
C PHE A 186 3.18 -6.11 -5.48
N ASN A 187 1.93 -5.64 -5.40
CA ASN A 187 1.39 -4.96 -4.22
C ASN A 187 0.89 -5.97 -3.18
N THR A 188 1.13 -5.69 -1.90
CA THR A 188 0.82 -6.61 -0.79
C THR A 188 -0.61 -6.49 -0.24
N ARG A 189 -1.44 -5.59 -0.79
CA ARG A 189 -2.84 -5.41 -0.36
C ARG A 189 -3.64 -6.72 -0.47
N GLY A 190 -4.32 -7.08 0.62
CA GLY A 190 -5.11 -8.31 0.72
C GLY A 190 -4.31 -9.56 1.11
N PHE A 191 -2.98 -9.46 1.29
CA PHE A 191 -2.10 -10.57 1.63
C PHE A 191 -1.60 -10.53 3.09
N THR A 192 -2.40 -10.04 4.03
CA THR A 192 -1.96 -9.90 5.44
C THR A 192 -1.55 -11.23 6.09
N GLY A 193 -0.49 -11.19 6.89
CA GLY A 193 0.08 -12.34 7.60
C GLY A 193 1.32 -12.92 6.92
N VAL A 194 1.63 -14.17 7.24
CA VAL A 194 2.77 -14.90 6.66
C VAL A 194 2.43 -15.33 5.24
N ASN A 195 3.32 -15.05 4.30
CA ASN A 195 3.21 -15.46 2.91
C ASN A 195 4.52 -16.12 2.47
N THR A 196 4.43 -17.04 1.53
CA THR A 196 5.60 -17.57 0.82
C THR A 196 5.45 -17.26 -0.67
N LEU A 197 6.35 -16.44 -1.20
CA LEU A 197 6.49 -16.24 -2.63
C LEU A 197 7.19 -17.46 -3.23
N VAL A 198 6.52 -18.09 -4.18
CA VAL A 198 7.07 -19.21 -4.96
C VAL A 198 7.34 -18.73 -6.38
N VAL A 199 8.60 -18.90 -6.79
CA VAL A 199 9.05 -18.82 -8.18
C VAL A 199 9.08 -20.23 -8.71
N ASN A 200 8.35 -20.50 -9.79
CA ASN A 200 8.33 -21.79 -10.45
C ASN A 200 8.70 -21.61 -11.92
N VAL A 201 9.91 -22.01 -12.27
CA VAL A 201 10.43 -22.02 -13.63
C VAL A 201 10.01 -23.31 -14.31
N ASN A 202 9.64 -23.23 -15.59
CA ASN A 202 9.20 -24.37 -16.37
C ASN A 202 8.06 -25.19 -15.67
N PRO A 203 7.00 -24.51 -15.17
CA PRO A 203 5.97 -25.17 -14.37
C PRO A 203 5.26 -26.26 -15.18
N GLY A 204 5.07 -27.44 -14.58
CA GLY A 204 4.44 -28.57 -15.26
C GLY A 204 5.31 -29.20 -16.36
N MET A 205 6.62 -28.93 -16.34
CA MET A 205 7.56 -29.36 -17.39
C MET A 205 7.17 -28.80 -18.77
N ASP A 206 6.68 -27.56 -18.88
CA ASP A 206 6.33 -26.91 -20.17
C ASP A 206 7.34 -27.23 -21.30
N GLN A 207 8.63 -27.34 -20.95
CA GLN A 207 9.70 -27.91 -21.75
C GLN A 207 10.37 -29.11 -21.03
N LEU A 208 10.96 -30.03 -21.81
CA LEU A 208 11.81 -31.09 -21.25
C LEU A 208 13.09 -30.50 -20.67
N GLU A 209 13.54 -31.07 -19.55
CA GLU A 209 14.68 -30.57 -18.81
C GLU A 209 15.36 -31.69 -18.04
N GLN A 210 16.68 -31.62 -17.88
CA GLN A 210 17.46 -32.65 -17.18
C GLN A 210 17.05 -32.76 -15.71
N HIS A 211 16.90 -31.62 -15.05
CA HIS A 211 16.55 -31.53 -13.64
C HIS A 211 15.46 -30.49 -13.40
N LEU A 212 14.63 -30.70 -12.38
CA LEU A 212 13.55 -29.76 -12.02
C LEU A 212 13.66 -29.25 -10.59
N PHE A 213 14.55 -29.83 -9.77
CA PHE A 213 14.69 -29.45 -8.37
C PHE A 213 15.29 -28.04 -8.19
N ASN A 214 16.00 -27.57 -9.20
CA ASN A 214 16.67 -26.28 -9.36
C ASN A 214 15.75 -25.17 -9.92
N ASN A 215 14.48 -25.51 -10.22
CA ASN A 215 13.52 -24.60 -10.84
C ASN A 215 12.53 -23.93 -9.88
N VAL A 216 12.61 -24.26 -8.59
CA VAL A 216 11.69 -23.74 -7.58
C VAL A 216 12.44 -22.92 -6.54
N GLY A 217 12.08 -21.63 -6.45
CA GLY A 217 12.54 -20.73 -5.41
C GLY A 217 11.40 -20.41 -4.44
N GLN A 218 11.69 -20.38 -3.14
CA GLN A 218 10.70 -20.03 -2.11
C GLN A 218 11.27 -18.97 -1.16
N LEU A 219 10.52 -17.89 -0.95
CA LEU A 219 10.88 -16.80 -0.06
C LEU A 219 9.71 -16.47 0.85
N SER A 220 9.91 -16.58 2.16
CA SER A 220 8.89 -16.22 3.14
C SER A 220 9.00 -14.76 3.55
N PHE A 221 7.84 -14.10 3.71
CA PHE A 221 7.75 -12.73 4.20
C PHE A 221 6.44 -12.53 4.97
N VAL A 222 6.38 -11.44 5.74
CA VAL A 222 5.22 -11.07 6.56
C VAL A 222 4.66 -9.74 6.08
N VAL A 223 3.35 -9.71 5.84
CA VAL A 223 2.60 -8.47 5.58
C VAL A 223 1.87 -8.10 6.87
N GLN A 224 2.27 -6.99 7.47
CA GLN A 224 1.61 -6.44 8.65
C GLN A 224 0.29 -5.78 8.24
N SER A 225 -0.81 -6.27 8.81
CA SER A 225 -2.09 -5.59 8.72
C SER A 225 -1.99 -4.27 9.47
N ASP A 226 -2.58 -3.25 8.89
CA ASP A 226 -2.78 -1.96 9.53
C ASP A 226 -3.87 -2.05 10.62
N LYS A 227 -3.58 -1.51 11.79
CA LYS A 227 -4.44 -1.57 12.99
C LYS A 227 -4.45 -0.27 13.78
N VAL A 228 -3.69 0.72 13.34
CA VAL A 228 -3.59 1.98 14.07
C VAL A 228 -4.77 2.83 13.62
N LYS A 229 -5.35 3.59 14.56
CA LYS A 229 -6.50 4.43 14.24
C LYS A 229 -5.99 5.72 13.58
N PRO A 230 -6.58 6.17 12.47
CA PRO A 230 -6.25 7.46 11.90
C PRO A 230 -6.68 8.59 12.85
N VAL A 231 -6.07 9.76 12.71
CA VAL A 231 -6.39 10.95 13.52
C VAL A 231 -7.30 11.88 12.72
N LEU A 232 -8.50 12.13 13.24
CA LEU A 232 -9.44 13.13 12.71
C LEU A 232 -9.25 14.47 13.44
N ASP A 233 -9.08 15.54 12.67
CA ASP A 233 -9.03 16.92 13.14
C ASP A 233 -10.13 17.74 12.46
N VAL A 234 -10.89 18.52 13.24
CA VAL A 234 -12.05 19.28 12.75
C VAL A 234 -11.93 20.74 13.17
N THR A 235 -11.96 21.64 12.19
CA THR A 235 -11.93 23.09 12.42
C THR A 235 -13.06 23.79 11.70
N PHE A 236 -13.47 24.94 12.23
CA PHE A 236 -14.49 25.83 11.69
C PHE A 236 -13.82 27.15 11.37
N ASP A 237 -13.85 27.59 10.11
CA ASP A 237 -13.20 28.82 9.65
C ASP A 237 -11.71 28.89 10.07
N GLY A 238 -11.03 27.72 10.14
CA GLY A 238 -9.64 27.58 10.52
C GLY A 238 -9.36 27.55 12.04
N VAL A 239 -10.39 27.52 12.89
CA VAL A 239 -10.22 27.42 14.36
C VAL A 239 -10.95 26.23 14.97
N HIS A 240 -10.42 25.70 16.06
CA HIS A 240 -11.14 24.74 16.91
C HIS A 240 -12.15 25.49 17.79
N ILE A 241 -13.38 24.97 17.84
CA ILE A 241 -14.45 25.52 18.66
C ILE A 241 -14.70 24.64 19.88
N LEU A 242 -15.35 25.20 20.89
CA LEU A 242 -15.91 24.47 22.03
C LEU A 242 -17.40 24.22 21.82
N ASP A 243 -17.97 23.26 22.55
CA ASP A 243 -19.41 22.99 22.50
C ASP A 243 -20.20 24.23 22.93
N GLY A 244 -21.15 24.64 22.10
CA GLY A 244 -21.99 25.83 22.27
C GLY A 244 -21.36 27.14 21.77
N ASP A 245 -20.16 27.13 21.19
CA ASP A 245 -19.59 28.33 20.58
C ASP A 245 -20.45 28.84 19.41
N ILE A 246 -20.40 30.15 19.18
CA ILE A 246 -21.06 30.80 18.05
C ILE A 246 -20.20 30.63 16.80
N VAL A 247 -20.83 30.16 15.72
CA VAL A 247 -20.19 29.91 14.42
C VAL A 247 -20.85 30.75 13.33
N SER A 248 -20.11 31.04 12.26
CA SER A 248 -20.64 31.67 11.05
C SER A 248 -21.87 30.94 10.53
N ALA A 249 -22.86 31.67 10.00
CA ALA A 249 -23.98 31.06 9.28
C ALA A 249 -23.57 30.47 7.90
N LYS A 250 -22.34 30.74 7.45
CA LYS A 250 -21.72 30.16 6.25
C LYS A 250 -20.27 29.74 6.60
N PRO A 251 -20.08 28.77 7.49
CA PRO A 251 -18.74 28.36 7.89
C PRO A 251 -18.09 27.52 6.80
N GLU A 252 -16.77 27.54 6.74
CA GLU A 252 -15.98 26.48 6.12
C GLU A 252 -15.53 25.51 7.23
N ILE A 253 -16.10 24.31 7.21
CA ILE A 253 -15.77 23.25 8.16
C ILE A 253 -14.77 22.32 7.48
N ALA A 254 -13.53 22.32 7.97
CA ALA A 254 -12.47 21.48 7.46
C ALA A 254 -12.30 20.25 8.36
N MET A 255 -12.46 19.06 7.78
CA MET A 255 -12.29 17.77 8.44
C MET A 255 -11.09 17.07 7.81
N GLN A 256 -9.98 16.99 8.53
CA GLN A 256 -8.74 16.38 8.05
C GLN A 256 -8.53 15.02 8.72
N LEU A 257 -8.30 13.99 7.92
CA LEU A 257 -7.95 12.65 8.40
C LEU A 257 -6.49 12.35 8.05
N ALA A 258 -5.71 11.99 9.06
CA ALA A 258 -4.30 11.64 8.92
C ALA A 258 -4.09 10.18 9.33
N ASP A 259 -3.43 9.42 8.47
CA ASP A 259 -3.13 8.01 8.69
C ASP A 259 -1.62 7.77 8.62
N GLU A 260 -1.08 6.88 9.44
CA GLU A 260 0.35 6.61 9.51
C GLU A 260 0.84 5.57 8.49
N ASN A 261 -0.06 4.79 7.89
CA ASN A 261 0.29 3.85 6.84
C ASN A 261 0.64 4.63 5.55
N PRO A 262 1.89 4.58 5.06
CA PRO A 262 2.29 5.40 3.92
C PRO A 262 1.86 4.83 2.57
N TYR A 263 1.27 3.63 2.55
CA TYR A 263 0.95 2.87 1.35
C TYR A 263 -0.55 2.77 1.05
N LEU A 264 -1.37 2.73 2.10
CA LEU A 264 -2.82 2.72 1.98
C LEU A 264 -3.38 4.15 1.96
N ILE A 265 -3.22 4.81 0.81
CA ILE A 265 -3.56 6.22 0.64
C ILE A 265 -5.07 6.47 0.79
N LEU A 266 -5.42 7.47 1.60
CA LEU A 266 -6.78 7.97 1.79
C LEU A 266 -7.27 8.73 0.55
N ASP A 267 -7.85 8.01 -0.41
CA ASP A 267 -8.28 8.54 -1.71
C ASP A 267 -9.76 8.32 -2.02
N ASP A 268 -10.55 7.91 -1.02
CA ASP A 268 -11.92 7.45 -1.18
C ASP A 268 -12.89 8.25 -0.29
N THR A 269 -13.96 8.77 -0.87
CA THR A 269 -14.96 9.57 -0.15
C THR A 269 -15.78 8.76 0.84
N SER A 270 -15.86 7.43 0.67
CA SER A 270 -16.58 6.54 1.59
C SER A 270 -15.93 6.41 2.97
N ASP A 271 -14.68 6.87 3.08
CA ASP A 271 -13.93 6.91 4.33
C ASP A 271 -14.40 8.04 5.27
N PHE A 272 -15.30 8.93 4.82
CA PHE A 272 -15.94 9.96 5.64
C PHE A 272 -17.47 9.84 5.63
N LYS A 273 -18.08 9.97 6.81
CA LYS A 273 -19.52 10.13 7.00
C LYS A 273 -19.78 11.39 7.82
N VAL A 274 -20.42 12.36 7.19
CA VAL A 274 -20.71 13.67 7.79
C VAL A 274 -22.22 13.80 7.99
N TYR A 275 -22.63 14.19 9.19
CA TYR A 275 -24.01 14.43 9.56
C TYR A 275 -24.15 15.83 10.14
N ILE A 276 -25.28 16.47 9.84
CA ILE A 276 -25.67 17.73 10.45
C ILE A 276 -27.07 17.60 11.05
N THR A 277 -27.20 18.02 12.30
CA THR A 277 -28.49 18.13 12.98
C THR A 277 -28.95 19.58 12.93
N ASP A 278 -30.16 19.80 12.41
CA ASP A 278 -30.77 21.12 12.33
C ASP A 278 -31.32 21.62 13.67
N VAL A 279 -31.79 22.86 13.70
CA VAL A 279 -32.37 23.50 14.90
C VAL A 279 -33.63 22.83 15.43
N ASN A 280 -34.26 21.95 14.64
CA ASN A 280 -35.44 21.18 15.06
C ASN A 280 -35.04 19.78 15.59
N GLY A 281 -33.75 19.46 15.60
CA GLY A 281 -33.24 18.16 16.02
C GLY A 281 -33.24 17.10 14.92
N ASN A 282 -33.51 17.45 13.66
CA ASN A 282 -33.46 16.49 12.56
C ASN A 282 -32.02 16.31 12.08
N GLU A 283 -31.50 15.09 12.20
CA GLU A 283 -30.18 14.73 11.68
C GLU A 283 -30.26 14.30 10.21
N HIS A 284 -29.33 14.81 9.41
CA HIS A 284 -29.20 14.50 8.01
C HIS A 284 -27.75 14.14 7.66
N GLN A 285 -27.57 13.00 6.98
CA GLN A 285 -26.29 12.70 6.35
C GLN A 285 -26.07 13.62 5.15
N VAL A 286 -24.90 14.22 5.07
CA VAL A 286 -24.46 15.02 3.93
C VAL A 286 -23.65 14.12 3.01
N PHE A 287 -23.96 14.15 1.70
CA PHE A 287 -23.27 13.37 0.68
C PHE A 287 -22.48 14.30 -0.24
N PHE A 288 -21.32 13.85 -0.72
CA PHE A 288 -20.45 14.62 -1.64
C PHE A 288 -21.16 15.03 -2.92
N TYR A 289 -22.10 14.21 -3.40
CA TYR A 289 -22.99 14.54 -4.51
C TYR A 289 -24.38 14.88 -3.98
N SER A 290 -24.59 16.15 -3.65
CA SER A 290 -25.90 16.65 -3.22
C SER A 290 -26.54 17.50 -4.33
N GLN A 291 -27.78 17.17 -4.71
CA GLN A 291 -28.61 18.06 -5.56
C GLN A 291 -29.09 19.31 -4.80
N ARG A 292 -28.97 19.31 -3.46
CA ARG A 292 -29.35 20.44 -2.60
C ARG A 292 -28.17 21.40 -2.46
N LYS A 293 -28.29 22.59 -3.05
CA LYS A 293 -27.30 23.70 -2.97
C LYS A 293 -27.04 24.27 -1.56
N LEU A 294 -27.63 23.68 -0.51
CA LEU A 294 -27.47 24.12 0.89
C LEU A 294 -26.20 23.55 1.53
N TYR A 295 -25.71 22.43 1.04
CA TYR A 295 -24.57 21.70 1.58
C TYR A 295 -23.63 21.36 0.44
N GLU A 296 -22.44 21.95 0.48
CA GLU A 296 -21.36 21.70 -0.49
C GLU A 296 -20.22 20.99 0.25
N MET A 297 -19.75 19.88 -0.30
CA MET A 297 -18.62 19.13 0.24
C MET A 297 -17.62 18.84 -0.87
N ASP A 298 -16.38 19.27 -0.67
CA ASP A 298 -15.26 18.91 -1.53
C ASP A 298 -14.37 17.89 -0.82
N PHE A 299 -13.88 16.92 -1.58
CA PHE A 299 -12.88 15.96 -1.12
C PHE A 299 -11.52 16.27 -1.75
N ILE A 300 -10.52 16.42 -0.89
CA ILE A 300 -9.12 16.55 -1.27
C ILE A 300 -8.43 15.24 -0.87
N PRO A 301 -8.11 14.36 -1.83
CA PRO A 301 -7.48 13.08 -1.53
C PRO A 301 -6.08 13.27 -0.97
N ALA A 302 -5.64 12.30 -0.18
CA ALA A 302 -4.29 12.24 0.33
C ALA A 302 -3.26 12.04 -0.80
N LYS A 303 -2.03 12.45 -0.50
CA LYS A 303 -0.87 12.25 -1.38
C LYS A 303 0.13 11.31 -0.72
N LYS A 304 0.86 10.58 -1.56
CA LYS A 304 1.96 9.73 -1.12
C LYS A 304 2.96 10.55 -0.30
N GLY A 305 3.33 10.05 0.87
CA GLY A 305 4.29 10.67 1.79
C GLY A 305 3.69 11.42 2.98
N SER A 306 2.46 11.96 2.87
CA SER A 306 1.78 12.60 4.00
C SER A 306 0.55 11.86 4.51
N ASN A 307 -0.05 11.00 3.67
CA ASN A 307 -1.32 10.30 3.89
C ASN A 307 -2.39 11.10 4.68
N LYS A 308 -2.64 12.34 4.23
CA LYS A 308 -3.62 13.26 4.80
C LYS A 308 -4.68 13.63 3.79
N ALA A 309 -5.91 13.19 4.02
CA ALA A 309 -7.07 13.56 3.23
C ALA A 309 -7.87 14.64 3.96
N GLN A 310 -8.63 15.44 3.21
CA GLN A 310 -9.41 16.54 3.77
C GLN A 310 -10.77 16.62 3.10
N VAL A 311 -11.80 16.84 3.91
CA VAL A 311 -13.14 17.23 3.46
C VAL A 311 -13.38 18.68 3.84
N LEU A 312 -13.76 19.51 2.86
CA LEU A 312 -14.20 20.87 3.08
C LEU A 312 -15.72 20.92 2.96
N PHE A 313 -16.40 21.13 4.08
CA PHE A 313 -17.86 21.20 4.16
C PHE A 313 -18.31 22.65 4.37
N ARG A 314 -19.12 23.18 3.45
CA ARG A 314 -19.59 24.57 3.45
C ARG A 314 -21.12 24.66 3.53
N PRO A 315 -21.72 24.45 4.71
CA PRO A 315 -23.16 24.54 4.86
C PRO A 315 -23.67 25.99 4.81
N ARG A 316 -24.91 26.16 4.35
CA ARG A 316 -25.68 27.42 4.51
C ARG A 316 -26.72 27.24 5.60
N LEU A 317 -26.46 27.81 6.77
CA LEU A 317 -27.24 27.62 7.99
C LEU A 317 -28.26 28.76 8.16
N ILE A 318 -29.45 28.58 7.58
CA ILE A 318 -30.43 29.66 7.38
C ILE A 318 -31.22 30.00 8.66
N ALA A 319 -31.46 29.02 9.53
CA ALA A 319 -32.22 29.24 10.76
C ALA A 319 -31.27 29.62 11.90
N ASP A 320 -31.71 30.52 12.76
CA ASP A 320 -31.00 30.80 14.01
C ASP A 320 -31.29 29.68 15.01
N GLY A 321 -30.26 29.27 15.77
CA GLY A 321 -30.39 28.23 16.79
C GLY A 321 -29.16 27.34 16.91
N VAL A 322 -29.31 26.25 17.66
CA VAL A 322 -28.23 25.29 17.91
C VAL A 322 -28.25 24.20 16.83
N TYR A 323 -27.11 24.02 16.19
CA TYR A 323 -26.83 22.93 15.27
C TYR A 323 -25.85 21.94 15.92
N GLN A 324 -25.76 20.73 15.37
CA GLN A 324 -24.72 19.77 15.74
C GLN A 324 -24.06 19.18 14.50
N LEU A 325 -22.75 19.11 14.50
CA LEU A 325 -21.96 18.37 13.52
C LEU A 325 -21.58 17.02 14.11
N ARG A 326 -21.77 15.94 13.36
CA ARG A 326 -21.27 14.60 13.68
C ARG A 326 -20.43 14.05 12.52
N VAL A 327 -19.24 13.57 12.82
CA VAL A 327 -18.28 13.06 11.83
C VAL A 327 -17.77 11.70 12.26
N SER A 328 -17.91 10.71 11.37
CA SER A 328 -17.25 9.41 11.46
C SER A 328 -16.28 9.32 10.27
N ALA A 329 -15.06 8.84 10.54
CA ALA A 329 -14.06 8.68 9.51
C ALA A 329 -13.21 7.43 9.78
N THR A 330 -12.90 6.69 8.71
CA THR A 330 -12.10 5.46 8.76
C THR A 330 -10.92 5.53 7.82
N ASP A 331 -9.86 4.77 8.07
CA ASP A 331 -8.81 4.56 7.07
C ASP A 331 -9.23 3.54 5.98
N ARG A 332 -8.29 3.20 5.09
CA ARG A 332 -8.50 2.19 4.03
C ARG A 332 -8.58 0.76 4.56
N SER A 333 -8.07 0.53 5.77
CA SER A 333 -8.07 -0.73 6.51
C SER A 333 -9.33 -0.88 7.37
N LYS A 334 -10.18 0.15 7.40
CA LYS A 334 -11.40 0.28 8.19
C LYS A 334 -11.17 0.38 9.70
N ASN A 335 -10.02 0.92 10.12
CA ASN A 335 -9.88 1.40 11.49
C ASN A 335 -10.64 2.74 11.62
N GLU A 336 -11.50 2.83 12.63
CA GLU A 336 -12.23 4.06 12.96
C GLU A 336 -11.30 5.08 13.64
N SER A 337 -11.44 6.36 13.28
CA SER A 337 -10.66 7.47 13.87
C SER A 337 -10.90 7.73 15.35
N GLY A 338 -11.95 7.14 15.92
CA GLY A 338 -12.29 7.20 17.34
C GLY A 338 -13.17 6.02 17.76
N GLU A 339 -13.34 5.81 19.07
CA GLU A 339 -14.33 4.84 19.57
C GLU A 339 -15.77 5.36 19.45
N ILE A 340 -15.90 6.68 19.42
CA ILE A 340 -17.15 7.40 19.21
C ILE A 340 -16.93 8.42 18.09
N ASP A 341 -17.98 8.67 17.32
CA ASP A 341 -17.98 9.73 16.31
C ASP A 341 -17.65 11.08 16.96
N TYR A 342 -16.89 11.91 16.26
CA TYR A 342 -16.72 13.30 16.65
C TYR A 342 -18.08 13.99 16.63
N ARG A 343 -18.44 14.67 17.71
CA ARG A 343 -19.70 15.43 17.85
C ARG A 343 -19.42 16.78 18.48
N ILE A 344 -19.98 17.83 17.90
CA ILE A 344 -19.93 19.18 18.47
C ILE A 344 -21.18 19.97 18.18
N SER A 345 -21.71 20.64 19.18
CA SER A 345 -22.87 21.52 19.09
C SER A 345 -22.39 22.96 18.98
N PHE A 346 -23.05 23.78 18.17
CA PHE A 346 -22.68 25.18 17.96
C PHE A 346 -23.91 26.03 17.68
N GLU A 347 -23.85 27.31 18.05
CA GLU A 347 -24.96 28.25 17.86
C GLU A 347 -24.74 29.09 16.59
N VAL A 348 -25.79 29.21 15.77
CA VAL A 348 -25.82 30.09 14.61
C VAL A 348 -26.78 31.23 14.86
N ILE A 349 -26.28 32.44 14.58
CA ILE A 349 -27.05 33.68 14.66
C ILE A 349 -26.78 34.46 13.38
N ASN A 350 -27.74 34.44 12.44
CA ASN A 350 -27.61 34.99 11.10
C ASN A 350 -27.54 36.52 11.10
N ARG A 351 -28.22 37.16 12.05
CA ARG A 351 -28.17 38.61 12.22
C ARG A 351 -26.73 39.03 12.52
N SER A 352 -26.20 39.98 11.77
CA SER A 352 -24.86 40.52 12.01
C SER A 352 -24.89 41.47 13.20
N THR A 353 -24.36 41.04 14.33
CA THR A 353 -24.33 41.82 15.58
C THR A 353 -22.96 41.74 16.23
N ILE A 354 -22.63 42.75 17.04
CA ILE A 354 -21.39 42.80 17.82
C ILE A 354 -21.70 43.16 19.27
N THR A 355 -21.07 42.49 20.24
CA THR A 355 -21.11 42.92 21.64
C THR A 355 -20.21 44.13 21.85
N ASN A 356 -20.42 44.89 22.92
CA ASN A 356 -19.44 45.88 23.33
C ASN A 356 -18.05 45.24 23.53
N LEU A 357 -16.99 45.85 22.99
CA LEU A 357 -15.62 45.36 23.16
C LEU A 357 -15.16 45.65 24.58
N LEU A 358 -14.89 44.61 25.36
CA LEU A 358 -14.36 44.73 26.71
C LEU A 358 -12.84 44.71 26.69
N ASN A 359 -12.21 45.62 27.41
CA ASN A 359 -10.77 45.52 27.60
C ASN A 359 -10.45 44.62 28.80
N TYR A 360 -9.54 43.66 28.63
CA TYR A 360 -9.07 42.77 29.69
C TYR A 360 -7.54 42.57 29.62
N PRO A 361 -6.81 42.70 30.75
CA PRO A 361 -7.30 43.11 32.07
C PRO A 361 -7.75 44.58 32.13
N ASN A 362 -8.65 44.91 33.08
CA ASN A 362 -9.05 46.27 33.40
C ASN A 362 -9.36 46.40 34.91
N PRO A 363 -8.60 47.18 35.69
CA PRO A 363 -7.43 47.97 35.30
C PRO A 363 -6.24 47.15 34.79
N PHE A 364 -5.30 47.77 34.08
CA PHE A 364 -4.07 47.11 33.60
C PHE A 364 -2.82 47.94 33.90
N SER A 365 -1.67 47.26 34.05
CA SER A 365 -0.36 47.88 34.30
C SER A 365 0.60 47.79 33.12
N THR A 366 0.60 46.64 32.43
CA THR A 366 1.47 46.36 31.29
C THR A 366 0.73 46.53 29.97
N SER A 367 -0.36 45.79 29.77
CA SER A 367 -1.14 45.83 28.53
C SER A 367 -2.57 45.32 28.74
N THR A 368 -3.47 45.68 27.83
CA THR A 368 -4.84 45.15 27.74
C THR A 368 -5.15 44.67 26.33
N ARG A 369 -6.01 43.65 26.22
CA ARG A 369 -6.59 43.17 24.95
C ARG A 369 -8.07 43.48 24.91
N PHE A 370 -8.68 43.40 23.73
CA PHE A 370 -10.11 43.60 23.54
C PHE A 370 -10.81 42.26 23.27
N VAL A 371 -11.88 42.01 24.00
CA VAL A 371 -12.70 40.79 23.95
C VAL A 371 -14.09 41.16 23.49
N PHE A 372 -14.60 40.47 22.48
CA PHE A 372 -15.92 40.72 21.90
C PHE A 372 -16.45 39.49 21.20
N VAL A 373 -17.76 39.48 20.93
CA VAL A 373 -18.42 38.44 20.15
C VAL A 373 -19.02 39.06 18.90
N LEU A 374 -18.78 38.43 17.76
CA LEU A 374 -19.41 38.73 16.48
C LEU A 374 -20.37 37.62 16.09
N THR A 375 -21.49 37.99 15.49
CA THR A 375 -22.46 37.06 14.89
C THR A 375 -22.67 37.40 13.42
N GLY A 376 -23.26 36.49 12.66
CA GLY A 376 -23.58 36.66 11.25
C GLY A 376 -22.85 35.68 10.34
N SER A 377 -22.66 36.06 9.08
CA SER A 377 -21.98 35.24 8.06
C SER A 377 -20.73 35.89 7.46
N ARG A 378 -20.40 37.11 7.90
CA ARG A 378 -19.27 37.89 7.40
C ARG A 378 -18.73 38.76 8.51
N VAL A 379 -17.40 38.87 8.57
CA VAL A 379 -16.71 39.77 9.47
C VAL A 379 -16.87 41.23 9.01
N PRO A 380 -16.79 42.22 9.92
CA PRO A 380 -16.87 43.64 9.58
C PRO A 380 -15.77 44.07 8.59
N ASP A 381 -16.08 44.95 7.65
CA ASP A 381 -15.09 45.56 6.75
C ASP A 381 -14.14 46.49 7.51
N ASN A 382 -14.66 47.14 8.54
CA ASN A 382 -13.92 48.05 9.41
C ASN A 382 -14.36 47.85 10.87
N LEU A 383 -13.38 47.69 11.75
CA LEU A 383 -13.46 47.61 13.19
C LEU A 383 -12.34 48.50 13.75
N GLN A 384 -12.70 49.71 14.20
CA GLN A 384 -11.74 50.69 14.71
C GLN A 384 -12.03 50.98 16.18
N ILE A 385 -10.97 50.97 17.00
CA ILE A 385 -11.01 51.37 18.41
C ILE A 385 -10.28 52.69 18.56
N GLN A 386 -10.97 53.70 19.07
CA GLN A 386 -10.38 55.01 19.35
C GLN A 386 -10.28 55.22 20.85
N ILE A 387 -9.06 55.41 21.35
CA ILE A 387 -8.74 55.62 22.76
C ILE A 387 -8.51 57.11 22.99
N MET A 388 -9.15 57.65 24.02
CA MET A 388 -9.26 59.09 24.29
C MET A 388 -9.09 59.39 25.78
N THR A 389 -8.64 60.59 26.10
CA THR A 389 -8.68 61.13 27.46
C THR A 389 -10.11 61.47 27.89
N VAL A 390 -10.34 61.68 29.19
CA VAL A 390 -11.65 62.13 29.72
C VAL A 390 -12.11 63.48 29.16
N SER A 391 -11.18 64.32 28.67
CA SER A 391 -11.51 65.60 28.01
C SER A 391 -11.82 65.44 26.52
N GLY A 392 -11.73 64.23 25.98
CA GLY A 392 -12.04 63.93 24.58
C GLY A 392 -10.86 64.02 23.61
N LYS A 393 -9.63 64.30 24.08
CA LYS A 393 -8.43 64.27 23.22
C LYS A 393 -8.16 62.82 22.77
N LEU A 394 -8.11 62.57 21.46
CA LEU A 394 -7.70 61.30 20.86
C LEU A 394 -6.23 61.02 21.14
N ILE A 395 -5.93 59.78 21.53
CA ILE A 395 -4.60 59.36 21.99
C ILE A 395 -4.05 58.22 21.13
N LYS A 396 -4.89 57.23 20.81
CA LYS A 396 -4.49 56.09 19.98
C LYS A 396 -5.67 55.61 19.15
N THR A 397 -5.42 55.26 17.90
CA THR A 397 -6.36 54.52 17.06
C THR A 397 -5.81 53.12 16.86
N ILE A 398 -6.68 52.11 16.96
CA ILE A 398 -6.36 50.71 16.69
C ILE A 398 -7.29 50.25 15.58
N ASP A 399 -6.74 49.97 14.42
CA ASP A 399 -7.50 49.53 13.24
C ASP A 399 -7.65 48.00 13.18
N SER A 400 -8.56 47.50 12.32
CA SER A 400 -8.82 46.06 12.15
C SER A 400 -7.54 45.24 11.90
N HIS A 401 -6.61 45.79 11.11
CA HIS A 401 -5.35 45.11 10.80
C HIS A 401 -4.45 44.97 12.02
N GLU A 402 -4.43 45.97 12.90
CA GLU A 402 -3.66 45.91 14.14
C GLU A 402 -4.28 44.88 15.09
N LEU A 403 -5.62 44.82 15.20
CA LEU A 403 -6.31 43.88 16.11
C LEU A 403 -5.98 42.40 15.87
N GLY A 404 -5.58 42.06 14.65
CA GLY A 404 -5.30 40.69 14.21
C GLY A 404 -6.49 40.06 13.47
N PRO A 405 -6.43 38.76 13.16
CA PRO A 405 -7.53 38.06 12.51
C PRO A 405 -8.78 38.07 13.40
N VAL A 406 -9.87 38.57 12.82
CA VAL A 406 -11.20 38.60 13.44
C VAL A 406 -12.06 37.55 12.75
N HIS A 407 -12.87 36.83 13.52
CA HIS A 407 -13.76 35.79 13.02
C HIS A 407 -15.17 35.93 13.61
N ILE A 408 -16.14 35.20 13.06
CA ILE A 408 -17.46 35.07 13.70
C ILE A 408 -17.31 34.23 14.97
N GLY A 409 -17.99 34.62 16.05
CA GLY A 409 -17.88 34.01 17.36
C GLY A 409 -17.06 34.86 18.34
N ARG A 410 -16.44 34.21 19.32
CA ARG A 410 -15.69 34.88 20.40
C ARG A 410 -14.29 35.26 19.93
N ASN A 411 -13.96 36.55 20.03
CA ASN A 411 -12.68 37.11 19.64
C ASN A 411 -11.93 37.64 20.87
N ILE A 412 -10.60 37.49 20.84
CA ILE A 412 -9.66 38.19 21.72
C ILE A 412 -8.60 38.80 20.79
N SER A 413 -8.42 40.12 20.83
CA SER A 413 -7.44 40.79 19.97
C SER A 413 -6.04 40.19 20.17
N GLN A 414 -5.33 39.96 19.07
CA GLN A 414 -3.91 39.60 19.14
C GLN A 414 -3.09 40.79 19.63
N TYR A 415 -3.47 42.00 19.20
CA TYR A 415 -2.90 43.24 19.71
C TYR A 415 -3.18 43.42 21.20
N ALA A 416 -2.12 43.58 21.96
CA ALA A 416 -2.14 43.96 23.35
C ALA A 416 -1.68 45.42 23.45
N TRP A 417 -2.62 46.34 23.68
CA TRP A 417 -2.29 47.74 23.81
C TRP A 417 -1.53 47.98 25.12
N ASP A 418 -0.36 48.61 25.04
CA ASP A 418 0.56 48.77 26.16
C ASP A 418 0.38 50.09 26.93
N GLY A 419 -0.65 50.86 26.63
CA GLY A 419 -0.91 52.17 27.25
C GLY A 419 0.01 53.28 26.74
N LYS A 420 0.43 53.21 25.48
CA LYS A 420 1.10 54.31 24.77
C LYS A 420 0.15 55.04 23.81
N ASP A 421 0.49 56.29 23.51
CA ASP A 421 -0.18 57.05 22.45
C ASP A 421 0.30 56.66 21.05
N GLU A 422 -0.25 57.30 20.02
CA GLU A 422 0.09 57.08 18.61
C GLU A 422 1.58 57.31 18.28
N TYR A 423 2.28 58.11 19.08
CA TYR A 423 3.70 58.44 18.90
C TYR A 423 4.63 57.57 19.74
N GLY A 424 4.07 56.64 20.52
CA GLY A 424 4.82 55.73 21.39
C GLY A 424 5.11 56.28 22.79
N ASP A 425 4.55 57.44 23.15
CA ASP A 425 4.74 58.02 24.47
C ASP A 425 3.86 57.35 25.52
N LYS A 426 4.42 57.15 26.71
CA LYS A 426 3.74 56.50 27.83
C LYS A 426 2.66 57.40 28.42
N LEU A 427 1.44 56.86 28.51
CA LEU A 427 0.34 57.52 29.20
C LEU A 427 0.46 57.48 30.73
N ALA A 428 -0.07 58.52 31.39
CA ALA A 428 -0.10 58.60 32.84
C ALA A 428 -1.12 57.63 33.46
N ASN A 429 -0.98 57.37 34.76
CA ASN A 429 -1.99 56.65 35.52
C ASN A 429 -3.31 57.43 35.51
N GLY A 430 -4.41 56.72 35.27
CA GLY A 430 -5.70 57.37 35.23
C GLY A 430 -6.74 56.61 34.43
N VAL A 431 -7.86 57.31 34.24
CA VAL A 431 -9.01 56.82 33.49
C VAL A 431 -8.92 57.31 32.06
N TYR A 432 -9.07 56.39 31.12
CA TYR A 432 -9.21 56.67 29.70
C TYR A 432 -10.54 56.11 29.20
N LEU A 433 -11.05 56.71 28.13
CA LEU A 433 -12.27 56.28 27.48
C LEU A 433 -11.92 55.73 26.11
N TYR A 434 -12.70 54.78 25.63
CA TYR A 434 -12.61 54.34 24.24
C TYR A 434 -14.00 54.20 23.64
N ARG A 435 -14.06 54.37 22.32
CA ARG A 435 -15.24 54.05 21.52
C ARG A 435 -14.85 53.14 20.38
N VAL A 436 -15.82 52.36 19.93
CA VAL A 436 -15.65 51.43 18.82
C VAL A 436 -16.54 51.88 17.67
N SER A 437 -16.00 51.87 16.46
CA SER A 437 -16.75 52.05 15.23
C SER A 437 -16.64 50.79 14.40
N THR A 438 -17.78 50.22 14.01
CA THR A 438 -17.85 48.96 13.26
C THR A 438 -18.79 49.08 12.08
N ARG A 439 -18.33 48.73 10.89
CA ARG A 439 -19.15 48.77 9.68
C ARG A 439 -19.07 47.49 8.88
N ILE A 440 -20.20 47.11 8.30
CA ILE A 440 -20.34 46.02 7.33
C ILE A 440 -21.19 46.51 6.15
N ASP A 441 -20.70 46.34 4.93
CA ASP A 441 -21.28 46.92 3.70
C ASP A 441 -21.55 48.43 3.79
N GLY A 442 -20.73 49.15 4.56
CA GLY A 442 -20.92 50.59 4.79
C GLY A 442 -22.01 50.97 5.80
N PHE A 443 -22.72 50.01 6.39
CA PHE A 443 -23.69 50.22 7.46
C PHE A 443 -23.11 49.90 8.84
N ASP A 444 -23.58 50.60 9.86
CA ASP A 444 -23.19 50.30 11.24
C ASP A 444 -23.77 48.94 11.67
N ILE A 445 -22.97 48.15 12.38
CA ILE A 445 -23.38 46.83 12.88
C ILE A 445 -24.26 47.00 14.11
N GLU A 446 -25.34 46.22 14.19
CA GLU A 446 -26.24 46.25 15.34
C GLU A 446 -25.53 45.79 16.63
N HIS A 447 -25.74 46.55 17.72
CA HIS A 447 -25.22 46.18 19.04
C HIS A 447 -25.98 44.99 19.62
N ARG A 448 -25.26 43.98 20.09
CA ARG A 448 -25.79 42.83 20.82
C ARG A 448 -25.73 43.08 22.31
N SER A 449 -26.90 43.17 22.95
CA SER A 449 -26.99 43.44 24.37
C SER A 449 -26.42 42.31 25.24
N THR A 450 -25.64 42.67 26.25
CA THR A 450 -25.07 41.72 27.22
C THR A 450 -25.11 42.30 28.65
N SER A 451 -24.87 41.45 29.66
CA SER A 451 -24.71 41.91 31.05
C SER A 451 -23.53 42.88 31.23
N ALA A 452 -22.57 42.88 30.30
CA ALA A 452 -21.42 43.75 30.33
C ALA A 452 -21.73 45.18 29.86
N ASP A 453 -22.90 45.42 29.26
CA ASP A 453 -23.30 46.75 28.78
C ASP A 453 -23.42 47.78 29.91
N ARG A 454 -23.62 47.33 31.15
CA ARG A 454 -23.59 48.19 32.35
C ARG A 454 -22.27 48.95 32.53
N TYR A 455 -21.19 48.47 31.92
CA TYR A 455 -19.87 49.11 31.96
C TYR A 455 -19.68 50.17 30.85
N PHE A 456 -20.65 50.30 29.94
CA PHE A 456 -20.65 51.27 28.85
C PHE A 456 -21.64 52.40 29.11
N LYS A 457 -21.24 53.63 28.79
CA LYS A 457 -22.11 54.81 28.86
C LYS A 457 -22.03 55.59 27.55
N LYS A 458 -23.16 55.77 26.87
CA LYS A 458 -23.24 56.49 25.58
C LYS A 458 -22.25 55.98 24.51
N GLY A 459 -22.03 54.66 24.44
CA GLY A 459 -21.09 54.05 23.49
C GLY A 459 -19.60 54.14 23.87
N PHE A 460 -19.29 54.68 25.05
CA PHE A 460 -17.92 54.73 25.57
C PHE A 460 -17.69 53.62 26.60
N GLY A 461 -16.62 52.87 26.41
CA GLY A 461 -16.02 52.00 27.42
C GLY A 461 -15.01 52.76 28.27
N LYS A 462 -14.87 52.35 29.53
CA LYS A 462 -13.91 52.93 30.49
C LYS A 462 -12.76 51.96 30.72
N MET A 463 -11.54 52.44 30.59
CA MET A 463 -10.32 51.69 30.92
C MET A 463 -9.49 52.44 31.97
N VAL A 464 -8.74 51.70 32.79
CA VAL A 464 -7.92 52.27 33.87
C VAL A 464 -6.49 51.76 33.74
N ILE A 465 -5.53 52.69 33.74
CA ILE A 465 -4.09 52.42 33.71
C ILE A 465 -3.53 52.55 35.14
N LEU A 466 -2.86 51.50 35.62
CA LEU A 466 -2.17 51.43 36.91
C LEU A 466 -0.69 51.09 36.71
N ARG A 467 0.19 52.08 36.70
CA ARG A 467 1.64 51.90 36.58
C ARG A 467 2.40 52.24 37.84
#